data_AF-G5Q9M1-F1
#
_entry.id   AF-G5Q9M1-F1
#
_cell.length_a   1.000
_cell.length_b   1.000
_cell.length_c   1.000
_cell.angle_alpha   90.00
_cell.angle_beta   90.00
_cell.angle_gamma   90.00
#
_symmetry.space_group_name_H-M   'P 1'
#
loop_
_entity.id
_entity.type
_entity.pdbx_description
1 polymer ?
#
loop_
_entity_poly.entity_id
_entity_poly.type
_entity_poly.pdbx_seq_one_letter_code
_entity_poly.pdbx_strand_id
1 'polypeptide(L)'
;MLVSHWPGCCVRLALAPDLEDGSAYLYATRACATPCARYRTLAAKLDALSAATVATPVATARSRPTPAALLELHTLQALDATLAGASLREVGEGLFGADAVAADWHKDSALRARVRRLVRRGDELMHGGYRRLAQLPMFPSH
;
A
#
# COMPACT_ATOMS: atom_id res chain seq x y z
N MET A 1 8.98 -8.45 27.03
CA MET A 1 9.25 -7.23 26.22
C MET A 1 9.80 -7.67 24.88
N LEU A 2 9.13 -7.33 23.78
CA LEU A 2 9.54 -7.65 22.41
C LEU A 2 10.12 -6.39 21.74
N VAL A 3 11.26 -6.50 21.06
CA VAL A 3 11.90 -5.38 20.36
C VAL A 3 12.16 -5.75 18.91
N SER A 4 11.68 -4.92 17.98
CA SER A 4 12.00 -5.06 16.55
C SER A 4 12.77 -3.83 16.07
N HIS A 5 13.83 -4.06 15.31
CA HIS A 5 14.71 -3.02 14.78
C HIS A 5 14.60 -2.95 13.26
N TRP A 6 14.65 -1.73 12.74
CA TRP A 6 14.60 -1.42 11.30
C TRP A 6 15.60 -0.29 11.01
N PRO A 7 16.07 -0.13 9.77
CA PRO A 7 16.90 1.03 9.41
C PRO A 7 16.18 2.34 9.80
N GLY A 8 16.75 3.07 10.76
CA GLY A 8 16.23 4.34 11.28
C GLY A 8 15.06 4.28 12.27
N CYS A 9 14.58 3.10 12.69
CA CYS A 9 13.43 2.96 13.62
C CYS A 9 13.55 1.73 14.54
N CYS A 10 13.02 1.84 15.76
CA CYS A 10 12.90 0.72 16.69
C CYS A 10 11.51 0.72 17.32
N VAL A 11 10.90 -0.45 17.43
CA VAL A 11 9.60 -0.64 18.08
C VAL A 11 9.80 -1.55 19.28
N ARG A 12 9.39 -1.07 20.45
CA ARG A 12 9.43 -1.83 21.71
C ARG A 12 8.00 -2.06 22.18
N LEU A 13 7.64 -3.32 22.38
CA LEU A 13 6.34 -3.75 22.85
C LEU A 13 6.51 -4.39 24.22
N ALA A 14 5.66 -4.01 25.17
CA ALA A 14 5.55 -4.64 26.46
C ALA A 14 4.09 -5.01 26.67
N LEU A 15 3.85 -6.23 27.14
CA LEU A 15 2.55 -6.68 27.59
C LEU A 15 2.49 -6.47 29.11
N ALA A 16 1.33 -6.10 29.62
CA ALA A 16 1.10 -6.07 31.06
C ALA A 16 1.25 -7.51 31.61
N PRO A 17 1.88 -7.70 32.77
CA PRO A 17 2.19 -9.04 33.28
C PRO A 17 0.94 -9.83 33.68
N ASP A 18 -0.19 -9.16 33.87
CA ASP A 18 -1.52 -9.67 34.20
C ASP A 18 -2.42 -9.86 32.98
N LEU A 19 -1.91 -9.65 31.75
CA LEU A 19 -2.69 -9.80 30.53
C LEU A 19 -2.90 -11.29 30.20
N GLU A 20 -4.11 -11.78 30.48
CA GLU A 20 -4.53 -13.15 30.14
C GLU A 20 -5.13 -13.22 28.72
N ASP A 21 -5.12 -14.43 28.14
CA ASP A 21 -5.71 -14.69 26.83
C ASP A 21 -7.22 -14.38 26.82
N GLY A 22 -7.70 -13.69 25.79
CA GLY A 22 -9.07 -13.19 25.70
C GLY A 22 -9.39 -11.95 26.55
N SER A 23 -8.44 -11.40 27.32
CA SER A 23 -8.66 -10.16 28.08
C SER A 23 -8.71 -8.92 27.19
N ALA A 24 -9.60 -7.98 27.54
CA ALA A 24 -9.62 -6.67 26.89
C ALA A 24 -8.29 -5.94 27.17
N TYR A 25 -7.65 -5.44 26.11
CA TYR A 25 -6.38 -4.73 26.22
C TYR A 25 -6.52 -3.28 25.78
N LEU A 26 -5.77 -2.40 26.46
CA LEU A 26 -5.49 -1.05 25.98
C LEU A 26 -4.01 -0.97 25.65
N TYR A 27 -3.67 -0.40 24.51
CA TYR A 27 -2.27 -0.13 24.17
C TYR A 27 -2.05 1.39 24.18
N ALA A 28 -0.94 1.82 24.77
CA ALA A 28 -0.50 3.20 24.74
C ALA A 28 0.76 3.29 23.89
N THR A 29 0.82 4.30 23.04
CA THR A 29 1.99 4.52 22.19
C THR A 29 2.62 5.86 22.56
N ARG A 30 3.93 5.86 22.83
CA ARG A 30 4.63 7.09 23.24
C ARG A 30 4.75 7.99 22.01
N ALA A 31 4.09 9.14 22.04
CA ALA A 31 4.25 10.16 21.02
C ALA A 31 5.73 10.53 20.89
N CYS A 32 6.30 10.41 19.68
CA CYS A 32 7.62 10.93 19.38
C CYS A 32 7.48 12.31 18.71
N ALA A 33 8.51 13.15 18.86
CA ALA A 33 8.53 14.50 18.30
C ALA A 33 8.43 14.53 16.76
N THR A 34 8.64 13.40 16.08
CA THR A 34 8.53 13.29 14.62
C THR A 34 7.97 11.91 14.23
N PRO A 35 6.64 11.70 14.24
CA PRO A 35 6.04 10.41 13.93
C PRO A 35 6.36 9.99 12.49
N CYS A 36 7.34 9.11 12.32
CA CYS A 36 7.71 8.61 11.00
C CYS A 36 6.50 7.88 10.38
N ALA A 37 6.40 7.89 9.05
CA ALA A 37 5.26 7.27 8.35
C ALA A 37 5.05 5.81 8.76
N ARG A 38 6.14 5.09 9.07
CA ARG A 38 6.11 3.68 9.50
C ARG A 38 5.45 3.48 10.86
N TYR A 39 5.62 4.42 11.80
CA TYR A 39 4.92 4.38 13.09
C TYR A 39 3.41 4.47 12.90
N ARG A 40 2.96 5.39 12.04
CA ARG A 40 1.55 5.53 11.68
C ARG A 40 1.00 4.27 11.01
N THR A 41 1.78 3.63 10.13
CA THR A 41 1.40 2.35 9.51
C THR A 41 1.27 1.23 10.55
N LEU A 42 2.17 1.19 11.54
CA LEU A 42 2.12 0.16 12.59
C LEU A 42 0.92 0.36 13.52
N ALA A 43 0.64 1.59 13.94
CA ALA A 43 -0.57 1.91 14.70
C ALA A 43 -1.84 1.50 13.92
N ALA A 44 -1.94 1.87 12.65
CA ALA A 44 -3.07 1.49 11.80
C ALA A 44 -3.21 -0.04 11.62
N LYS A 45 -2.09 -0.79 11.59
CA LYS A 45 -2.13 -2.27 11.54
C LYS A 45 -2.60 -2.87 12.87
N LEU A 46 -2.20 -2.30 14.00
CA LEU A 46 -2.67 -2.72 15.31
C LEU A 46 -4.18 -2.44 15.47
N ASP A 47 -4.65 -1.30 14.98
CA ASP A 47 -6.09 -0.98 14.92
C ASP A 47 -6.85 -1.93 13.98
N ALA A 48 -6.24 -2.33 12.86
CA ALA A 48 -6.84 -3.31 11.96
C ALA A 48 -6.93 -4.71 12.60
N LEU A 49 -5.95 -5.09 13.42
CA LEU A 49 -5.95 -6.34 14.16
C LEU A 49 -6.94 -6.33 15.32
N SER A 50 -7.11 -5.19 16.01
CA SER A 50 -8.13 -5.05 17.04
C SER A 50 -9.54 -5.16 16.45
N ALA A 51 -9.77 -4.59 15.26
CA ALA A 51 -11.01 -4.76 14.50
C ALA A 51 -11.23 -6.17 13.94
N ALA A 52 -10.17 -7.00 13.88
CA ALA A 52 -10.24 -8.39 13.45
C ALA A 52 -10.52 -9.37 14.60
N THR A 53 -10.66 -8.87 15.83
CA THR A 53 -11.16 -9.67 16.96
C THR A 53 -12.62 -10.07 16.72
N VAL A 54 -13.03 -11.23 17.24
CA VAL A 54 -14.14 -12.12 16.80
C VAL A 54 -15.53 -11.47 16.64
N ALA A 55 -15.73 -10.21 17.03
CA ALA A 55 -16.93 -9.46 16.65
C ALA A 55 -16.71 -8.75 15.32
N THR A 56 -17.17 -9.36 14.21
CA THR A 56 -17.21 -8.71 12.89
C THR A 56 -17.92 -7.35 12.98
N PRO A 57 -17.20 -6.23 12.78
CA PRO A 57 -17.84 -4.92 12.76
C PRO A 57 -18.75 -4.82 11.53
N VAL A 58 -20.00 -4.39 11.73
CA VAL A 58 -21.03 -4.24 10.67
C VAL A 58 -20.57 -3.32 9.54
N ALA A 59 -19.68 -2.36 9.84
CA ALA A 59 -18.95 -1.59 8.84
C ALA A 59 -17.65 -1.03 9.44
N THR A 60 -16.56 -1.05 8.68
CA THR A 60 -15.32 -0.36 9.02
C THR A 60 -15.18 0.88 8.14
N ALA A 61 -15.23 2.07 8.73
CA ALA A 61 -14.85 3.29 8.03
C ALA A 61 -13.33 3.40 7.99
N ARG A 62 -12.73 3.38 6.80
CA ARG A 62 -11.30 3.65 6.60
C ARG A 62 -11.10 5.03 6.01
N SER A 63 -9.98 5.66 6.35
CA SER A 63 -9.57 6.90 5.69
C SER A 63 -9.44 6.67 4.19
N ARG A 64 -9.91 7.64 3.39
CA ARG A 64 -9.77 7.60 1.93
C ARG A 64 -8.28 7.47 1.57
N PRO A 65 -7.91 6.56 0.66
CA PRO A 65 -6.53 6.47 0.16
C PRO A 65 -6.08 7.82 -0.41
N THR A 66 -4.83 8.19 -0.15
CA THR A 66 -4.27 9.40 -0.79
C THR A 66 -4.13 9.18 -2.30
N PRO A 67 -4.09 10.25 -3.11
CA PRO A 67 -3.83 10.11 -4.55
C PRO A 67 -2.53 9.35 -4.87
N ALA A 68 -1.50 9.52 -4.05
CA ALA A 68 -0.24 8.79 -4.17
C ALA A 68 -0.43 7.28 -3.92
N ALA A 69 -1.20 6.89 -2.89
CA ALA A 69 -1.49 5.49 -2.61
C ALA A 69 -2.28 4.82 -3.75
N LEU A 70 -3.26 5.54 -4.33
CA LEU A 70 -4.00 5.05 -5.50
C LEU A 70 -3.11 4.90 -6.73
N LEU A 71 -2.16 5.82 -6.93
CA LEU A 71 -1.20 5.72 -8.03
C LEU A 71 -0.33 4.46 -7.90
N GLU A 72 0.23 4.19 -6.72
CA GLU A 72 1.06 3.00 -6.51
C GLU A 72 0.24 1.71 -6.68
N LEU A 73 -0.98 1.66 -6.13
CA LEU A 73 -1.87 0.52 -6.30
C LEU A 73 -2.22 0.26 -7.78
N HIS A 74 -2.63 1.28 -8.53
CA HIS A 74 -2.92 1.11 -9.96
C HIS A 74 -1.67 0.76 -10.78
N THR A 75 -0.48 1.19 -10.34
CA THR A 75 0.78 0.84 -11.01
C THR A 75 1.06 -0.65 -10.86
N LEU A 76 0.87 -1.19 -9.65
CA LEU A 76 1.04 -2.62 -9.40
C LEU A 76 -0.02 -3.46 -10.12
N GLN A 77 -1.29 -3.08 -10.07
CA GLN A 77 -2.35 -3.77 -10.82
C GLN A 77 -2.12 -3.73 -12.33
N ALA A 78 -1.64 -2.60 -12.87
CA ALA A 78 -1.28 -2.51 -14.28
C ALA A 78 -0.13 -3.45 -14.63
N LEU A 79 0.91 -3.52 -13.77
CA LEU A 79 2.03 -4.43 -13.95
C LEU A 79 1.57 -5.90 -13.95
N ASP A 80 0.81 -6.30 -12.94
CA ASP A 80 0.28 -7.67 -12.79
C ASP A 80 -0.53 -8.09 -14.02
N ALA A 81 -1.42 -7.20 -14.50
CA ALA A 81 -2.21 -7.44 -15.69
C ALA A 81 -1.35 -7.56 -16.96
N THR A 82 -0.36 -6.68 -17.15
CA THR A 82 0.57 -6.80 -18.30
C THR A 82 1.43 -8.06 -18.25
N LEU A 83 1.87 -8.49 -17.07
CA LEU A 83 2.61 -9.75 -16.90
C LEU A 83 1.70 -10.97 -17.17
N ALA A 84 0.40 -10.85 -16.92
CA ALA A 84 -0.60 -11.84 -17.32
C ALA A 84 -0.96 -11.79 -18.82
N GLY A 85 -0.31 -10.92 -19.61
CA GLY A 85 -0.52 -10.80 -21.05
C GLY A 85 -1.67 -9.88 -21.47
N ALA A 86 -2.26 -9.12 -20.55
CA ALA A 86 -3.34 -8.20 -20.86
C ALA A 86 -2.86 -7.06 -21.78
N SER A 87 -3.69 -6.71 -22.76
CA SER A 87 -3.52 -5.52 -23.59
C SER A 87 -3.75 -4.25 -22.79
N LEU A 88 -3.24 -3.11 -23.30
CA LEU A 88 -3.50 -1.80 -22.68
C LEU A 88 -4.99 -1.52 -22.48
N ARG A 89 -5.86 -2.02 -23.37
CA ARG A 89 -7.30 -1.81 -23.27
C ARG A 89 -7.89 -2.61 -22.11
N GLU A 90 -7.55 -3.89 -22.01
CA GLU A 90 -7.99 -4.75 -20.90
C GLU A 90 -7.49 -4.24 -19.55
N VAL A 91 -6.24 -3.72 -19.48
CA VAL A 91 -5.73 -3.03 -18.29
C VAL A 91 -6.60 -1.81 -17.95
N GLY A 92 -6.96 -1.01 -18.96
CA GLY A 92 -7.85 0.14 -18.76
C GLY A 92 -9.23 -0.26 -18.25
N GLU A 93 -9.83 -1.31 -18.82
CA GLU A 93 -11.17 -1.79 -18.48
C GLU A 93 -11.18 -2.34 -17.05
N GLY A 94 -10.14 -3.07 -16.64
CA GLY A 94 -9.99 -3.57 -15.27
C GLY A 94 -9.78 -2.47 -14.22
N LEU A 95 -9.08 -1.40 -14.56
CA LEU A 95 -8.77 -0.31 -13.60
C LEU A 95 -9.84 0.77 -13.52
N PHE A 96 -10.48 1.10 -14.64
CA PHE A 96 -11.37 2.26 -14.77
C PHE A 96 -12.79 1.91 -15.19
N GLY A 97 -13.05 0.64 -15.51
CA GLY A 97 -14.35 0.14 -15.96
C GLY A 97 -14.51 0.16 -17.47
N ALA A 98 -15.28 -0.81 -17.99
CA ALA A 98 -15.51 -0.98 -19.42
C ALA A 98 -16.23 0.23 -20.05
N ASP A 99 -17.21 0.82 -19.36
CA ASP A 99 -17.96 1.97 -19.89
C ASP A 99 -17.07 3.21 -20.06
N ALA A 100 -16.17 3.46 -19.10
CA ALA A 100 -15.23 4.58 -19.17
C ALA A 100 -14.23 4.41 -20.33
N VAL A 101 -13.75 3.18 -20.54
CA VAL A 101 -12.90 2.87 -21.69
C VAL A 101 -13.67 2.97 -22.99
N ALA A 102 -14.88 2.43 -23.08
CA ALA A 102 -15.71 2.54 -24.28
C ALA A 102 -15.94 4.02 -24.69
N ALA A 103 -16.12 4.91 -23.71
CA ALA A 103 -16.35 6.33 -23.94
C ALA A 103 -15.10 7.12 -24.36
N ASP A 104 -13.90 6.75 -23.87
CA ASP A 104 -12.67 7.54 -24.02
C ASP A 104 -11.45 6.68 -24.42
N TRP A 105 -11.58 5.79 -25.42
CA TRP A 105 -10.46 4.96 -25.90
C TRP A 105 -10.09 5.22 -27.36
N HIS A 106 -9.37 6.32 -27.58
CA HIS A 106 -8.82 6.70 -28.88
C HIS A 106 -7.36 7.17 -28.76
N LYS A 107 -6.72 7.53 -29.89
CA LYS A 107 -5.27 7.81 -29.97
C LYS A 107 -4.79 8.87 -28.98
N ASP A 108 -5.55 9.94 -28.82
CA ASP A 108 -5.19 11.12 -28.01
C ASP A 108 -5.92 11.17 -26.66
N SER A 109 -6.55 10.06 -26.26
CA SER A 109 -7.28 9.96 -24.99
C SER A 109 -6.37 10.13 -23.77
N ALA A 110 -6.83 10.93 -22.81
CA ALA A 110 -6.17 11.10 -21.52
C ALA A 110 -6.18 9.79 -20.72
N LEU A 111 -7.25 9.01 -20.81
CA LEU A 111 -7.38 7.68 -20.20
C LEU A 111 -6.33 6.71 -20.76
N ARG A 112 -6.23 6.61 -22.09
CA ARG A 112 -5.23 5.75 -22.76
C ARG A 112 -3.81 6.17 -22.41
N ALA A 113 -3.53 7.48 -22.36
CA ALA A 113 -2.23 8.00 -21.94
C ALA A 113 -1.94 7.67 -20.46
N ARG A 114 -2.95 7.72 -19.58
CA ARG A 114 -2.82 7.35 -18.17
C ARG A 114 -2.48 5.87 -18.01
N VAL A 115 -3.18 4.97 -18.70
CA VAL A 115 -2.89 3.53 -18.66
C VAL A 115 -1.47 3.23 -19.15
N ARG A 116 -1.04 3.82 -20.28
CA ARG A 116 0.33 3.67 -20.77
C ARG A 116 1.39 4.11 -19.75
N ARG A 117 1.13 5.20 -19.02
CA ARG A 117 2.04 5.68 -17.96
C ARG A 117 2.09 4.72 -16.77
N LEU A 118 0.96 4.12 -16.38
CA LEU A 118 0.92 3.13 -15.31
C LEU A 118 1.73 1.88 -15.68
N VAL A 119 1.52 1.34 -16.89
CA VAL A 119 2.27 0.19 -17.39
C VAL A 119 3.76 0.47 -17.44
N ARG A 120 4.18 1.59 -18.04
CA ARG A 120 5.60 1.96 -18.11
C ARG A 120 6.22 2.13 -16.72
N ARG A 121 5.50 2.78 -15.80
CA ARG A 121 5.99 2.95 -14.41
C ARG A 121 6.12 1.60 -13.72
N GLY A 122 5.18 0.68 -13.91
CA GLY A 122 5.25 -0.67 -13.35
C GLY A 122 6.50 -1.40 -13.82
N ASP A 123 6.77 -1.34 -15.12
CA ASP A 123 7.98 -1.91 -15.73
C ASP A 123 9.27 -1.29 -15.19
N GLU A 124 9.33 0.04 -15.08
CA GLU A 124 10.46 0.76 -14.46
C GLU A 124 10.66 0.36 -12.98
N LEU A 125 9.58 0.16 -12.22
CA LEU A 125 9.66 -0.29 -10.83
C LEU A 125 10.20 -1.72 -10.74
N MET A 126 9.72 -2.63 -11.58
CA MET A 126 10.16 -4.03 -11.64
C MET A 126 11.67 -4.13 -11.98
N HIS A 127 12.15 -3.33 -12.92
CA HIS A 127 13.55 -3.29 -13.36
C HIS A 127 14.47 -2.48 -12.43
N GLY A 128 14.25 -2.57 -11.11
CA GLY A 128 15.10 -1.97 -10.08
C GLY A 128 14.62 -0.61 -9.54
N GLY A 129 13.62 0.03 -10.17
CA GLY A 129 13.06 1.29 -9.70
C GLY A 129 12.39 1.19 -8.32
N TYR A 130 11.91 0.00 -7.92
CA TYR A 130 11.29 -0.27 -6.61
C TYR A 130 12.20 0.09 -5.43
N ARG A 131 13.52 0.06 -5.60
CA ARG A 131 14.49 0.39 -4.53
C ARG A 131 14.34 1.82 -4.04
N ARG A 132 13.91 2.75 -4.91
CA ARG A 132 13.62 4.13 -4.52
C ARG A 132 12.41 4.20 -3.58
N LEU A 133 11.37 3.41 -3.83
CA LEU A 133 10.21 3.30 -2.94
C LEU A 133 10.59 2.67 -1.59
N ALA A 134 11.48 1.68 -1.61
CA ALA A 134 11.96 0.99 -0.42
C ALA A 134 13.08 1.74 0.33
N GLN A 135 13.58 2.86 -0.21
CA GLN A 135 14.73 3.61 0.31
C GLN A 135 15.98 2.73 0.47
N LEU A 136 16.21 1.84 -0.50
CA LEU A 136 17.36 0.95 -0.53
C LEU A 136 18.50 1.57 -1.36
N PRO A 137 19.78 1.33 -1.01
CA PRO A 137 20.91 1.79 -1.81
C PRO A 137 20.80 1.23 -3.23
N MET A 138 21.08 2.05 -4.24
CA MET A 138 21.16 1.56 -5.63
C MET A 138 22.41 0.69 -5.78
N PHE A 139 22.32 -0.40 -6.56
CA PHE A 139 23.52 -1.12 -6.94
C PHE A 139 24.36 -0.21 -7.85
N PRO A 140 25.71 -0.24 -7.75
CA PRO A 140 26.54 0.36 -8.77
C PRO A 140 26.22 -0.32 -10.11
N SER A 141 25.78 0.45 -11.09
CA SER A 141 25.64 0.00 -12.47
C SER A 141 27.03 -0.31 -13.01
N HIS A 142 27.26 -1.57 -13.39
CA HIS A 142 28.43 -2.02 -14.16
C HIS A 142 28.35 -1.57 -15.61
#